data_AF-A0A8S9Q017-F1
#
_entry.id   AF-A0A8S9Q017-F1
#
_cell.length_a   1.000
_cell.length_b   1.000
_cell.length_c   1.000
_cell.angle_alpha   90.00
_cell.angle_beta   90.00
_cell.angle_gamma   90.00
#
_symmetry.space_group_name_H-M   'P 1'
#
loop_
_entity.id
_entity.type
_entity.pdbx_description
1 polymer ?
#
loop_
_entity_poly.entity_id
_entity_poly.type
_entity_poly.pdbx_seq_one_letter_code
_entity_poly.pdbx_strand_id
1 'polypeptide(L)'
;MAMPNNGLRRLSSVDMRIEPPPQGNGKKEMPCVFTRGDGPNGKRVDGILYRYGNGEEVKIMCVCHGDILSPSDFVKHAGGPHVDHPLRHIIVNTSSLSNLF
;
A
#
# COMPACT_ATOMS: atom_id res chain seq x y z
N MET A 1 -25.56 12.67 -9.27
CA MET A 1 -24.13 12.96 -9.03
C MET A 1 -23.48 11.64 -8.67
N ALA A 2 -22.78 11.01 -9.61
CA ALA A 2 -22.09 9.74 -9.35
C ALA A 2 -20.82 10.03 -8.53
N MET A 3 -20.72 9.44 -7.35
CA MET A 3 -19.51 9.51 -6.54
C MET A 3 -18.39 8.80 -7.32
N PRO A 4 -17.19 9.38 -7.50
CA PRO A 4 -16.08 8.64 -8.06
C PRO A 4 -15.78 7.47 -7.12
N ASN A 5 -15.89 6.24 -7.63
CA ASN A 5 -15.48 5.04 -6.91
C ASN A 5 -13.97 5.13 -6.68
N ASN A 6 -13.56 5.70 -5.56
CA ASN A 6 -12.18 5.75 -5.13
C ASN A 6 -11.74 4.30 -4.89
N GLY A 7 -10.77 3.80 -5.67
CA GLY A 7 -10.32 2.40 -5.69
C GLY A 7 -9.54 1.98 -4.43
N LEU A 8 -10.04 2.32 -3.24
CA LEU A 8 -9.46 2.00 -1.96
C LEU A 8 -9.74 0.53 -1.62
N ARG A 9 -8.70 -0.30 -1.56
CA ARG A 9 -8.80 -1.72 -1.26
C ARG A 9 -7.77 -2.13 -0.23
N ARG A 10 -8.08 -3.10 0.63
CA ARG A 10 -7.07 -3.66 1.55
C ARG A 10 -5.98 -4.37 0.78
N LEU A 11 -4.73 -4.25 1.22
CA LEU A 11 -3.59 -4.90 0.57
C LEU A 11 -3.76 -6.43 0.52
N SER A 12 -4.39 -7.02 1.55
CA SER A 12 -4.76 -8.45 1.57
C SER A 12 -5.76 -8.89 0.50
N SER A 13 -6.48 -7.95 -0.12
CA SER A 13 -7.50 -8.23 -1.15
C SER A 13 -7.05 -7.81 -2.55
N VAL A 14 -5.85 -7.23 -2.67
CA VAL A 14 -5.21 -6.97 -3.96
C VAL A 14 -4.66 -8.29 -4.46
N ASP A 15 -5.20 -8.76 -5.58
CA ASP A 15 -4.62 -9.87 -6.30
C ASP A 15 -3.27 -9.38 -6.86
N MET A 16 -2.20 -9.83 -6.22
CA MET A 16 -0.83 -9.45 -6.54
C MET A 16 -0.26 -10.30 -7.68
N ARG A 17 -1.11 -11.02 -8.46
CA ARG A 17 -0.67 -11.94 -9.52
C ARG A 17 0.37 -11.26 -10.37
N ILE A 18 1.54 -11.88 -10.38
CA ILE A 18 2.65 -11.63 -11.28
C ILE A 18 2.23 -12.24 -12.61
N GLU A 19 1.21 -11.68 -13.26
CA GLU A 19 1.04 -11.96 -14.68
C GLU A 19 2.33 -11.44 -15.35
N PRO A 20 3.03 -12.24 -16.18
CA PRO A 20 4.15 -11.72 -16.96
C PRO A 20 3.65 -10.47 -17.70
N PRO A 21 4.42 -9.37 -17.71
CA PRO A 21 3.91 -8.11 -18.22
C PRO A 21 3.37 -8.35 -19.63
N PRO A 22 2.12 -7.92 -19.95
CA PRO A 22 1.72 -7.85 -21.35
C PRO A 22 2.80 -7.05 -22.06
N GLN A 23 3.28 -7.57 -23.19
CA GLN A 23 4.32 -6.91 -23.99
C GLN A 23 3.79 -5.55 -24.46
N GLY A 24 3.98 -4.52 -23.64
CA GLY A 24 3.38 -3.21 -23.85
C GLY A 24 3.58 -2.33 -22.62
N ASN A 25 4.67 -1.56 -22.61
CA ASN A 25 4.91 -0.31 -21.86
C ASN A 25 4.24 -0.11 -20.48
N GLY A 26 4.03 -1.18 -19.70
CA GLY A 26 3.35 -1.16 -18.41
C GLY A 26 4.34 -0.78 -17.32
N LYS A 27 4.31 0.48 -16.90
CA LYS A 27 4.99 0.94 -15.69
C LYS A 27 4.62 -0.01 -14.54
N LYS A 28 5.60 -0.60 -13.87
CA LYS A 28 5.40 -1.38 -12.64
C LYS A 28 4.74 -0.44 -11.62
N GLU A 29 3.42 -0.46 -11.54
CA GLU A 29 2.67 0.46 -10.69
C GLU A 29 3.15 0.27 -9.25
N MET A 30 3.69 1.35 -8.66
CA MET A 30 4.07 1.42 -7.25
C MET A 30 2.91 2.13 -6.53
N PRO A 31 1.88 1.40 -6.07
CA PRO A 31 0.68 2.03 -5.55
C PRO A 31 0.96 2.73 -4.21
N CYS A 32 0.33 3.87 -4.03
CA CYS A 32 0.31 4.54 -2.73
C CYS A 32 -0.54 3.74 -1.75
N VAL A 33 -0.03 3.58 -0.54
CA VAL A 33 -0.69 2.90 0.57
C VAL A 33 -0.78 3.81 1.77
N PHE A 34 -1.71 3.54 2.68
CA PHE A 34 -1.71 4.17 3.99
C PHE A 34 -2.22 3.23 5.07
N THR A 35 -1.89 3.55 6.31
CA THR A 35 -2.42 2.93 7.51
C THR A 35 -2.77 4.02 8.54
N ARG A 36 -3.60 3.69 9.52
CA ARG A 36 -3.98 4.60 10.61
C ARG A 36 -3.79 3.87 11.94
N GLY A 37 -3.09 4.50 12.89
CA GLY A 37 -2.96 3.97 14.25
C GLY A 37 -4.27 4.06 15.04
N ASP A 38 -4.35 3.25 16.10
CA ASP A 38 -5.55 3.10 16.94
C ASP A 38 -5.60 4.09 18.14
N GLY A 39 -4.61 4.98 18.28
CA GLY A 39 -4.59 5.99 19.34
C GLY A 39 -5.66 7.08 19.16
N PRO A 40 -5.95 7.89 20.20
CA PRO A 40 -6.99 8.94 20.16
C PRO A 40 -6.75 9.99 19.07
N ASN A 41 -5.51 10.16 18.61
CA ASN A 41 -5.13 11.02 17.49
C ASN A 41 -4.84 10.27 16.19
N GLY A 42 -5.18 8.96 16.13
CA GLY A 42 -4.88 7.97 15.10
C GLY A 42 -4.04 8.49 13.93
N LYS A 43 -2.71 8.44 14.08
CA LYS A 43 -1.77 9.00 13.11
C LYS A 43 -1.94 8.24 11.79
N ARG A 44 -2.32 8.95 10.74
CA ARG A 44 -2.27 8.41 9.37
C ARG A 44 -0.83 8.46 8.90
N VAL A 45 -0.36 7.34 8.36
CA VAL A 45 0.96 7.22 7.74
C VAL A 45 0.74 6.76 6.31
N ASP A 46 1.29 7.53 5.38
CA ASP A 46 1.30 7.22 3.95
C ASP A 46 2.61 6.52 3.56
N GLY A 47 2.54 5.69 2.53
CA GLY A 47 3.69 4.96 2.02
C GLY A 47 3.53 4.59 0.55
N ILE A 48 4.61 4.10 -0.04
CA ILE A 48 4.65 3.58 -1.41
C ILE A 48 4.99 2.10 -1.33
N LEU A 49 4.15 1.26 -1.95
CA LEU A 49 4.39 -0.17 -1.99
C LEU A 49 5.52 -0.51 -2.97
N TYR A 50 6.48 -1.31 -2.51
CA TYR A 50 7.60 -1.79 -3.28
C TYR A 50 7.70 -3.32 -3.17
N ARG A 51 7.81 -4.03 -4.29
CA ARG A 51 8.04 -5.48 -4.30
C ARG A 51 9.50 -5.77 -4.59
N TYR A 52 10.16 -6.49 -3.68
CA TYR A 52 11.54 -6.92 -3.84
C TYR A 52 11.60 -8.38 -4.32
N GLY A 53 12.44 -8.67 -5.32
CA GLY A 53 12.78 -10.04 -5.74
C GLY A 53 11.68 -10.87 -6.43
N ASN A 54 11.93 -12.17 -6.48
CA ASN A 54 11.25 -13.16 -7.34
C ASN A 54 10.03 -13.82 -6.67
N GLY A 55 9.36 -13.19 -5.70
CA GLY A 55 8.20 -13.87 -5.11
C GLY A 55 7.42 -13.17 -4.02
N GLU A 56 7.98 -12.94 -2.83
CA GLU A 56 7.11 -13.04 -1.64
C GLU A 56 7.20 -11.89 -0.61
N GLU A 57 8.24 -11.05 -0.65
CA GLU A 57 8.38 -9.97 0.33
C GLU A 57 7.99 -8.59 -0.24
N VAL A 58 6.89 -8.05 0.29
CA VAL A 58 6.50 -6.66 0.05
C VAL A 58 7.13 -5.76 1.11
N LYS A 59 7.67 -4.63 0.66
CA LYS A 59 8.18 -3.55 1.51
C LYS A 59 7.39 -2.29 1.24
N ILE A 60 7.33 -1.39 2.23
CA ILE A 60 6.63 -0.12 2.13
C ILE A 60 7.62 0.98 2.44
N MET A 61 7.87 1.87 1.48
CA MET A 61 8.61 3.09 1.75
C MET A 61 7.66 4.07 2.46
N CYS A 62 7.97 4.42 3.70
CA CYS A 62 7.22 5.42 4.46
C CYS A 62 7.55 6.82 3.93
N VAL A 63 6.54 7.63 3.61
CA VAL A 63 6.78 8.99 3.10
C VAL A 63 7.03 10.02 4.21
N CYS A 64 6.91 9.62 5.48
CA CYS A 64 7.19 10.52 6.60
C CYS A 64 8.67 10.90 6.71
N HIS A 65 9.57 9.97 6.40
CA HIS A 65 11.03 10.13 6.55
C HIS A 65 11.85 9.30 5.53
N GLY A 66 11.21 8.51 4.68
CA GLY A 66 11.86 7.77 3.60
C GLY A 66 12.31 6.35 3.96
N ASP A 67 12.08 5.88 5.19
CA ASP A 67 12.49 4.53 5.59
C ASP A 67 11.67 3.44 4.90
N ILE A 68 12.35 2.34 4.58
CA ILE A 68 11.73 1.14 4.04
C ILE A 68 11.33 0.22 5.21
N LEU A 69 10.03 0.00 5.36
CA LEU A 69 9.44 -0.76 6.46
C LEU A 69 8.81 -2.06 5.95
N SER A 70 8.83 -3.09 6.81
CA SER A 70 7.94 -4.25 6.64
C SER A 70 6.47 -3.81 6.84
N PRO A 71 5.48 -4.57 6.35
CA PRO A 71 4.07 -4.25 6.60
C PRO A 71 3.73 -4.11 8.09
N SER A 72 4.28 -4.98 8.94
CA SER A 72 4.09 -4.90 10.39
C SER A 72 4.71 -3.65 11.00
N ASP A 73 5.92 -3.28 10.56
CA ASP A 73 6.59 -2.09 11.08
C ASP A 73 5.91 -0.81 10.60
N PHE A 74 5.35 -0.80 9.39
CA PHE A 74 4.55 0.31 8.88
C PHE A 74 3.27 0.54 9.72
N VAL A 75 2.57 -0.53 10.12
CA VAL A 75 1.41 -0.44 11.02
C VAL A 75 1.82 0.06 12.41
N LYS A 76 2.89 -0.49 12.98
CA LYS A 76 3.43 -0.02 14.28
C LYS A 76 3.89 1.43 14.21
N HIS A 77 4.49 1.86 13.11
CA HIS A 77 4.98 3.23 12.92
C HIS A 77 3.84 4.27 12.97
N ALA A 78 2.63 3.89 12.57
CA ALA A 78 1.44 4.72 12.72
C ALA A 78 0.87 4.75 14.15
N GLY A 79 1.46 4.03 15.09
CA GLY A 79 0.91 3.80 16.41
C GLY A 79 -0.21 2.75 16.41
N GLY A 80 -0.22 1.85 15.42
CA GLY A 80 -1.10 0.68 15.40
C GLY A 80 -0.59 -0.43 16.33
N PRO A 81 -1.47 -1.38 16.70
CA PRO A 81 -1.12 -2.51 17.56
C PRO A 81 -0.16 -3.47 16.87
N HIS A 82 0.43 -4.36 17.65
CA HIS A 82 1.05 -5.54 17.10
C HIS A 82 -0.04 -6.42 16.47
N VAL A 83 0.11 -6.78 15.19
CA VAL A 83 -0.91 -7.50 14.42
C VAL A 83 -0.30 -8.70 13.71
N ASP A 84 -0.97 -9.85 13.78
CA ASP A 84 -0.56 -11.08 13.08
C ASP A 84 -0.76 -10.99 11.55
N HIS A 85 -1.68 -10.12 11.11
CA HIS A 85 -2.06 -9.95 9.70
C HIS A 85 -1.94 -8.50 9.22
N PRO A 86 -0.72 -7.93 9.15
CA PRO A 86 -0.52 -6.51 8.87
C PRO A 86 -1.13 -6.03 7.55
N LEU A 87 -1.16 -6.88 6.51
CA LEU A 87 -1.71 -6.55 5.19
C LEU A 87 -3.22 -6.22 5.23
N ARG A 88 -3.96 -6.66 6.25
CA ARG A 88 -5.40 -6.35 6.41
C ARG A 88 -5.64 -4.92 6.90
N HIS A 89 -4.64 -4.31 7.53
CA HIS A 89 -4.70 -2.97 8.12
C HIS A 89 -4.17 -1.89 7.16
N ILE A 90 -3.56 -2.31 6.05
CA ILE A 90 -2.97 -1.42 5.06
C ILE A 90 -3.94 -1.27 3.90
N ILE A 91 -4.23 -0.03 3.55
CA ILE A 91 -5.14 0.33 2.49
C ILE A 91 -4.32 0.80 1.30
N VAL A 92 -4.59 0.19 0.14
CA VAL A 92 -4.00 0.51 -1.16
C VAL A 92 -4.95 1.41 -1.92
N ASN A 93 -4.43 2.49 -2.47
CA ASN A 93 -5.14 3.25 -3.49
C ASN A 93 -4.75 2.68 -4.87
N THR A 94 -5.62 1.84 -5.43
CA THR A 94 -5.46 1.29 -6.79
C THR A 94 -6.23 2.11 -7.82
N SER A 95 -6.67 3.32 -7.48
CA SER A 95 -7.04 4.30 -8.49
C SER A 95 -5.76 4.59 -9.25
N SER A 96 -5.51 3.83 -10.32
CA SER A 96 -4.45 4.13 -11.27
C SER A 96 -4.50 5.63 -11.51
N LEU A 97 -3.32 6.24 -11.65
CA LEU A 97 -3.13 7.59 -12.13
C LEU A 97 -3.64 7.72 -13.58
N SER A 98 -4.89 7.34 -13.86
CA SER A 98 -5.53 7.44 -15.16
C SER A 98 -5.91 8.89 -15.49
N ASN A 99 -5.68 9.84 -14.58
CA ASN A 99 -5.92 11.27 -14.78
C ASN A 99 -4.73 12.16 -14.41
N LEU A 100 -3.48 11.65 -14.42
CA LEU A 100 -2.29 12.49 -14.16
C LEU A 100 -1.28 12.50 -15.30
N PHE A 101 -1.77 12.41 -16.53
CA PHE A 101 -1.16 12.99 -17.74
C PHE A 101 -2.27 13.44 -18.69
#